data_AF-A0A954I3U1-F1
#
_entry.id   AF-A0A954I3U1-F1
#
_cell.length_a   1.000
_cell.length_b   1.000
_cell.length_c   1.000
_cell.angle_alpha   90.00
_cell.angle_beta   90.00
_cell.angle_gamma   90.00
#
_symmetry.space_group_name_H-M   'P 1'
#
loop_
_entity.id
_entity.type
_entity.pdbx_description
1 polymer ?
#
loop_
_entity_poly.entity_id
_entity_poly.type
_entity_poly.pdbx_seq_one_letter_code
_entity_poly.pdbx_strand_id
1 'polypeptide(L)'
;LLIVTADHGVAFKTNHSRRDPVPETLPHILPVPLFIKLPGKQAGDVTDRNVECIDLLPTIANIIDIDLPGPVDGASILDPRETPRPRKTLVLPRGQLAIDPDFPERFSYVDEMVRLFGSGTGDDRLLDFDLHPEWIGKPRQEFPLGPKSPISIQLEWGGDYVSPSQSDIIPCFFKGWAIAPEETALSLTIAVEVNGEIAGVTRTFNDPEAADRWCTMTDERRFHVGHNDVHIYEVREVDGKYQFCPCDVPELAGSRRRSSPQSDTREPD
;
A
#
# COMPACT_ATOMS: atom_id res chain seq x y z
N LEU A 1 12.79 -21.92 16.51
CA LEU A 1 12.15 -22.09 15.20
C LEU A 1 11.51 -20.77 14.84
N LEU A 2 11.78 -20.22 13.66
CA LEU A 2 11.06 -19.05 13.14
C LEU A 2 10.46 -19.44 11.79
N ILE A 3 9.16 -19.16 11.61
CA ILE A 3 8.44 -19.37 10.37
C ILE A 3 7.82 -18.03 9.98
N VAL A 4 8.07 -17.60 8.74
CA VAL A 4 7.45 -16.42 8.14
C VAL A 4 6.66 -16.89 6.93
N THR A 5 5.36 -16.62 6.93
CA THR A 5 4.45 -16.95 5.83
C THR A 5 3.34 -15.92 5.72
N ALA A 6 2.59 -15.97 4.62
CA ALA A 6 1.27 -15.35 4.55
C ALA A 6 0.17 -16.42 4.60
N ASP A 7 -1.03 -16.00 4.98
CA ASP A 7 -2.26 -16.81 4.91
C ASP A 7 -2.80 -16.94 3.49
N HIS A 8 -2.59 -15.91 2.67
CA HIS A 8 -3.00 -15.82 1.27
C HIS A 8 -2.21 -14.74 0.52
N GLY A 9 -2.22 -14.82 -0.82
CA GLY A 9 -1.78 -13.74 -1.69
C GLY A 9 -2.92 -12.77 -2.05
N VAL A 10 -2.59 -11.72 -2.79
CA VAL A 10 -3.52 -10.69 -3.27
C VAL A 10 -3.15 -10.32 -4.70
N ALA A 11 -4.13 -10.34 -5.60
CA ALA A 11 -3.91 -9.90 -6.97
C ALA A 11 -3.80 -8.38 -7.07
N PHE A 12 -2.74 -7.93 -7.77
CA PHE A 12 -2.50 -6.55 -8.18
C PHE A 12 -2.58 -6.48 -9.70
N LYS A 13 -3.77 -6.77 -10.23
CA LYS A 13 -4.03 -6.83 -11.66
C LYS A 13 -5.21 -5.93 -12.02
N THR A 14 -4.99 -5.00 -12.95
CA THR A 14 -6.03 -4.08 -13.41
C THR A 14 -7.25 -4.84 -13.92
N ASN A 15 -8.44 -4.36 -13.60
CA ASN A 15 -9.74 -4.93 -14.01
C ASN A 15 -10.00 -6.38 -13.56
N HIS A 16 -9.28 -6.88 -12.56
CA HIS A 16 -9.51 -8.22 -12.00
C HIS A 16 -9.76 -8.14 -10.50
N SER A 17 -10.56 -9.07 -9.98
CA SER A 17 -10.75 -9.23 -8.53
C SER A 17 -9.42 -9.52 -7.86
N ARG A 18 -9.22 -8.93 -6.68
CA ARG A 18 -8.04 -9.16 -5.83
C ARG A 18 -7.93 -10.59 -5.30
N ARG A 19 -9.02 -11.37 -5.37
CA ARG A 19 -9.17 -12.66 -4.68
C ARG A 19 -9.75 -13.79 -5.53
N ASP A 20 -10.29 -13.49 -6.71
CA ASP A 20 -10.91 -14.54 -7.54
C ASP A 20 -9.80 -15.37 -8.19
N PRO A 21 -9.88 -16.71 -8.17
CA PRO A 21 -8.85 -17.58 -8.72
C PRO A 21 -9.07 -17.85 -10.22
N VAL A 22 -8.79 -16.85 -11.05
CA VAL A 22 -8.79 -16.95 -12.51
C VAL A 22 -7.34 -16.97 -13.04
N PRO A 23 -7.07 -17.48 -14.26
CA PRO A 23 -5.70 -17.62 -14.77
C PRO A 23 -4.82 -16.38 -14.61
N GLU A 24 -5.40 -15.18 -14.76
CA GLU A 24 -4.72 -13.88 -14.70
C GLU A 24 -4.30 -13.47 -13.27
N THR A 25 -4.93 -14.04 -12.24
CA THR A 25 -4.72 -13.68 -10.84
C THR A 25 -4.08 -14.80 -10.04
N LEU A 26 -4.16 -16.06 -10.51
CA LEU A 26 -3.57 -17.24 -9.85
C LEU A 26 -2.10 -17.03 -9.43
N PRO A 27 -1.20 -16.48 -10.27
CA PRO A 27 0.19 -16.21 -9.88
C PRO A 27 0.36 -15.20 -8.75
N HIS A 28 -0.64 -14.35 -8.51
CA HIS A 28 -0.59 -13.34 -7.45
C HIS A 28 -1.20 -13.83 -6.12
N ILE A 29 -2.14 -14.78 -6.17
CA ILE A 29 -2.90 -15.21 -4.99
C ILE A 29 -2.43 -16.55 -4.40
N LEU A 30 -1.89 -17.46 -5.22
CA LEU A 30 -1.48 -18.80 -4.77
C LEU A 30 -0.12 -18.81 -4.07
N PRO A 31 0.94 -18.21 -4.63
CA PRO A 31 2.24 -18.24 -4.00
C PRO A 31 2.25 -17.30 -2.82
N VAL A 32 2.45 -17.85 -1.63
CA VAL A 32 2.76 -17.08 -0.43
C VAL A 32 4.23 -17.29 -0.06
N PRO A 33 4.91 -16.29 0.53
CA PRO A 33 6.24 -16.51 1.06
C PRO A 33 6.21 -17.64 2.09
N LEU A 34 7.25 -18.48 2.12
CA LEU A 34 7.45 -19.44 3.21
C LEU A 34 8.94 -19.52 3.53
N PHE A 35 9.33 -18.89 4.63
CA PHE A 35 10.70 -18.94 5.15
C PHE A 35 10.70 -19.70 6.46
N ILE A 36 11.59 -20.70 6.58
CA ILE A 36 11.69 -21.53 7.78
C ILE A 36 13.14 -21.52 8.26
N LYS A 37 13.36 -20.93 9.44
CA LYS A 37 14.64 -20.97 10.15
C LYS A 37 14.59 -22.03 11.25
N LEU A 38 15.23 -23.16 10.97
CA LEU A 38 15.38 -24.25 11.94
C LEU A 38 16.36 -23.84 13.06
N PRO A 39 16.12 -24.28 14.31
CA PRO A 39 17.08 -24.11 15.41
C PRO A 39 18.47 -24.67 15.02
N GLY A 40 19.53 -23.91 15.31
CA GLY A 40 20.91 -24.36 15.09
C GLY A 40 21.40 -24.46 13.64
N LYS A 41 20.50 -24.48 12.64
CA LYS A 41 20.87 -24.59 11.22
C LYS A 41 21.53 -23.29 10.74
N GLN A 42 22.77 -23.37 10.24
CA GLN A 42 23.56 -22.20 9.80
C GLN A 42 23.47 -21.94 8.29
N ALA A 43 23.42 -22.99 7.47
CA ALA A 43 23.23 -22.88 6.02
C ALA A 43 21.75 -23.00 5.63
N GLY A 44 21.33 -22.37 4.54
CA GLY A 44 19.98 -22.48 3.99
C GLY A 44 19.97 -23.23 2.66
N ASP A 45 18.80 -23.76 2.30
CA ASP A 45 18.53 -24.41 1.02
C ASP A 45 17.20 -23.87 0.46
N VAL A 46 17.04 -23.86 -0.85
CA VAL A 46 15.78 -23.48 -1.54
C VAL A 46 15.12 -24.74 -2.07
N THR A 47 13.80 -24.82 -1.96
CA THR A 47 13.01 -25.94 -2.45
C THR A 47 11.72 -25.45 -3.09
N ASP A 48 11.41 -25.96 -4.29
CA ASP A 48 10.16 -25.70 -5.00
C ASP A 48 9.08 -26.75 -4.68
N ARG A 49 9.30 -27.57 -3.64
CA ARG A 49 8.32 -28.55 -3.15
C ARG A 49 6.93 -27.91 -3.06
N ASN A 50 5.93 -28.60 -3.59
CA ASN A 50 4.55 -28.16 -3.40
C ASN A 50 4.17 -28.30 -1.91
N VAL A 51 3.90 -27.15 -1.29
CA VAL A 51 3.49 -27.02 0.12
C VAL A 51 2.16 -26.26 0.19
N GLU A 52 1.33 -26.63 1.16
CA GLU A 52 0.11 -25.91 1.54
C GLU A 52 0.19 -25.47 3.01
N CYS A 53 -0.56 -24.43 3.41
CA CYS A 53 -0.51 -23.90 4.79
C CYS A 53 -0.84 -24.95 5.86
N ILE A 54 -1.65 -25.96 5.52
CA ILE A 54 -2.00 -27.08 6.41
C ILE A 54 -0.78 -27.94 6.81
N ASP A 55 0.31 -27.89 6.03
CA ASP A 55 1.54 -28.65 6.31
C ASP A 55 2.38 -28.02 7.43
N LEU A 56 2.13 -26.75 7.77
CA LEU A 56 2.95 -26.03 8.75
C LEU A 56 2.77 -26.60 10.15
N LEU A 57 1.55 -26.96 10.55
CA LEU A 57 1.28 -27.55 11.87
C LEU A 57 2.05 -28.87 12.10
N PRO A 58 1.90 -29.92 11.26
CA PRO A 58 2.65 -31.16 11.41
C PRO A 58 4.16 -30.95 11.22
N THR A 59 4.59 -29.97 10.42
CA THR A 59 6.01 -29.58 10.33
C THR A 59 6.53 -29.06 11.66
N ILE A 60 5.82 -28.14 12.31
CA ILE A 60 6.22 -27.59 13.61
C ILE A 60 6.28 -28.70 14.66
N ALA A 61 5.24 -29.54 14.74
CA ALA A 61 5.17 -30.65 15.67
C ALA A 61 6.37 -31.61 15.49
N ASN A 62 6.72 -31.92 14.24
CA ASN A 62 7.89 -32.73 13.91
C ASN A 62 9.23 -32.08 14.32
N ILE A 63 9.37 -30.75 14.20
CA ILE A 63 10.60 -30.04 14.60
C ILE A 63 10.78 -30.01 16.12
N ILE A 64 9.70 -29.85 16.87
CA ILE A 64 9.73 -29.74 18.34
C ILE A 64 9.52 -31.08 19.06
N ASP A 65 9.42 -32.18 18.30
CA ASP A 65 9.26 -33.55 18.79
C ASP A 65 8.02 -33.73 19.68
N ILE A 66 6.87 -33.26 19.18
CA ILE A 66 5.57 -33.41 19.85
C ILE A 66 4.60 -34.20 18.98
N ASP A 67 3.91 -35.15 19.59
CA ASP A 67 2.79 -35.86 18.98
C ASP A 67 1.56 -34.95 18.87
N LEU A 68 0.95 -34.92 17.68
CA LEU A 68 -0.32 -34.23 17.49
C LEU A 68 -1.45 -35.04 18.19
N PRO A 69 -2.44 -34.36 18.81
CA PRO A 69 -3.50 -35.02 19.59
C PRO A 69 -4.50 -35.79 18.72
N GLY A 70 -4.39 -35.71 17.38
CA GLY A 70 -5.28 -36.36 16.44
C GLY A 70 -4.78 -36.22 15.00
N PRO A 71 -5.50 -36.83 14.04
CA PRO A 71 -5.15 -36.74 12.63
C PRO A 71 -5.28 -35.30 12.11
N VAL A 72 -4.41 -34.95 11.17
CA VAL A 72 -4.43 -33.67 10.43
C VAL A 72 -4.35 -33.94 8.93
N ASP A 73 -4.85 -33.02 8.13
CA ASP A 73 -4.81 -33.12 6.65
C ASP A 73 -3.41 -32.82 6.07
N GLY A 74 -2.58 -32.12 6.86
CA GLY A 74 -1.21 -31.74 6.55
C GLY A 74 -0.20 -32.87 6.68
N ALA A 75 0.99 -32.69 6.12
CA ALA A 75 2.15 -33.54 6.37
C ALA A 75 3.39 -32.69 6.66
N SER A 76 4.34 -33.21 7.45
CA SER A 76 5.59 -32.48 7.70
C SER A 76 6.37 -32.32 6.40
N ILE A 77 6.70 -31.09 6.03
CA ILE A 77 7.50 -30.80 4.82
C ILE A 77 8.96 -31.27 4.95
N LEU A 78 9.40 -31.55 6.18
CA LEU A 78 10.75 -31.98 6.50
C LEU A 78 10.88 -33.51 6.55
N ASP A 79 9.77 -34.24 6.54
CA ASP A 79 9.80 -35.70 6.50
C ASP A 79 10.10 -36.16 5.07
N PRO A 80 11.26 -36.82 4.81
CA PRO A 80 11.62 -37.25 3.47
C PRO A 80 10.74 -38.39 2.95
N ARG A 81 9.94 -39.03 3.80
CA ARG A 81 9.00 -40.08 3.41
C ARG A 81 7.72 -39.52 2.80
N GLU A 82 7.41 -38.27 3.08
CA GLU A 82 6.20 -37.61 2.60
C GLU A 82 6.38 -37.17 1.15
N THR A 83 5.48 -37.61 0.27
CA THR A 83 5.46 -37.16 -1.13
C THR A 83 4.72 -35.81 -1.23
N PRO A 84 5.22 -34.86 -2.05
CA PRO A 84 4.50 -33.61 -2.28
C PRO A 84 3.11 -33.89 -2.88
N ARG A 85 2.10 -33.11 -2.47
CA ARG A 85 0.75 -33.25 -3.05
C ARG A 85 0.78 -32.98 -4.55
N PRO A 86 0.02 -33.74 -5.36
CA PRO A 86 0.00 -33.56 -6.82
C PRO A 86 -0.81 -32.34 -7.27
N ARG A 87 -1.55 -31.70 -6.35
CA ARG A 87 -2.42 -30.54 -6.60
C ARG A 87 -2.33 -29.55 -5.46
N LYS A 88 -2.65 -28.30 -5.73
CA LYS A 88 -2.98 -27.26 -4.75
C LYS A 88 -4.49 -27.18 -4.59
N THR A 89 -4.97 -27.13 -3.35
CA THR A 89 -6.40 -26.98 -3.06
C THR A 89 -6.71 -25.58 -2.55
N LEU A 90 -7.57 -24.85 -3.24
CA LEU A 90 -8.14 -23.59 -2.75
C LEU A 90 -9.51 -23.87 -2.17
N VAL A 91 -9.75 -23.38 -0.96
CA VAL A 91 -11.06 -23.39 -0.34
C VAL A 91 -11.71 -22.02 -0.54
N LEU A 92 -12.84 -22.00 -1.24
CA LEU A 92 -13.60 -20.81 -1.59
C LEU A 92 -14.97 -20.86 -0.90
N PRO A 93 -15.67 -19.72 -0.73
CA PRO A 93 -17.00 -19.70 -0.11
C PRO A 93 -18.03 -20.64 -0.75
N ARG A 94 -17.86 -20.96 -2.05
CA ARG A 94 -18.80 -21.80 -2.82
C ARG A 94 -18.21 -23.13 -3.27
N GLY A 95 -17.11 -23.60 -2.67
CA GLY A 95 -16.55 -24.92 -2.95
C GLY A 95 -15.04 -24.96 -2.89
N GLN A 96 -14.46 -25.96 -3.55
CA GLN A 96 -13.01 -26.11 -3.64
C GLN A 96 -12.57 -26.11 -5.09
N LEU A 97 -11.38 -25.57 -5.33
CA LEU A 97 -10.74 -25.60 -6.63
C LEU A 97 -9.39 -26.31 -6.51
N ALA A 98 -9.17 -27.30 -7.36
CA ALA A 98 -7.89 -27.98 -7.49
C ALA A 98 -7.09 -27.35 -8.64
N ILE A 99 -5.85 -26.96 -8.35
CA ILE A 99 -4.93 -26.35 -9.30
C ILE A 99 -3.67 -27.20 -9.41
N ASP A 100 -3.08 -27.28 -10.59
CA ASP A 100 -1.76 -27.88 -10.77
C ASP A 100 -0.71 -27.04 -10.00
N PRO A 101 0.15 -27.65 -9.14
CA PRO A 101 1.18 -26.89 -8.44
C PRO A 101 2.24 -26.30 -9.37
N ASP A 102 2.42 -26.86 -10.56
CA ASP A 102 3.34 -26.38 -11.59
C ASP A 102 2.54 -25.63 -12.67
N PHE A 103 2.13 -24.41 -12.32
CA PHE A 103 1.39 -23.55 -13.23
C PHE A 103 2.32 -22.47 -13.84
N PRO A 104 2.06 -22.04 -15.09
CA PRO A 104 2.90 -21.07 -15.78
C PRO A 104 3.08 -19.78 -14.97
N GLU A 105 4.25 -19.17 -15.08
CA GLU A 105 4.52 -17.83 -14.57
C GLU A 105 4.35 -17.66 -13.05
N ARG A 106 4.44 -18.75 -12.27
CA ARG A 106 4.30 -18.75 -10.80
C ARG A 106 5.10 -17.67 -10.06
N PHE A 107 6.22 -17.22 -10.61
CA PHE A 107 7.08 -16.19 -10.02
C PHE A 107 7.05 -14.84 -10.78
N SER A 108 6.29 -14.72 -11.88
CA SER A 108 6.25 -13.48 -12.66
C SER A 108 5.70 -12.30 -11.85
N TYR A 109 4.81 -12.57 -10.89
CA TYR A 109 4.33 -11.57 -9.96
C TYR A 109 5.46 -10.97 -9.12
N VAL A 110 6.42 -11.79 -8.66
CA VAL A 110 7.57 -11.30 -7.87
C VAL A 110 8.44 -10.39 -8.74
N ASP A 111 8.73 -10.79 -9.97
CA ASP A 111 9.50 -9.97 -10.92
C ASP A 111 8.78 -8.65 -11.22
N GLU A 112 7.45 -8.68 -11.37
CA GLU A 112 6.63 -7.49 -11.56
C GLU A 112 6.69 -6.57 -10.34
N MET A 113 6.53 -7.10 -9.12
CA MET A 113 6.61 -6.31 -7.89
C MET A 113 8.01 -5.73 -7.70
N VAL A 114 9.08 -6.46 -7.98
CA VAL A 114 10.45 -5.94 -7.90
C VAL A 114 10.68 -4.85 -8.95
N ARG A 115 10.17 -5.02 -10.17
CA ARG A 115 10.26 -3.99 -11.22
C ARG A 115 9.54 -2.71 -10.83
N LEU A 116 8.33 -2.86 -10.27
CA LEU A 116 7.50 -1.74 -9.85
C LEU A 116 8.10 -1.08 -8.59
N PHE A 117 8.17 -1.82 -7.48
CA PHE A 117 8.43 -1.28 -6.14
C PHE A 117 9.90 -1.25 -5.75
N GLY A 118 10.75 -1.96 -6.48
CA GLY A 118 12.12 -2.24 -6.05
C GLY A 118 12.20 -3.45 -5.11
N SER A 119 13.40 -3.71 -4.62
CA SER A 119 13.70 -4.88 -3.78
C SER A 119 13.65 -4.60 -2.27
N GLY A 120 13.33 -3.38 -1.84
CA GLY A 120 13.43 -2.98 -0.44
C GLY A 120 14.84 -2.53 -0.04
N THR A 121 15.62 -1.96 -0.96
CA THR A 121 16.99 -1.47 -0.73
C THR A 121 17.02 0.05 -0.85
N GLY A 122 18.15 0.72 -0.54
CA GLY A 122 18.20 2.20 -0.49
C GLY A 122 17.77 2.95 -1.77
N ASP A 123 17.65 2.25 -2.91
CA ASP A 123 17.14 2.76 -4.19
C ASP A 123 15.61 2.50 -4.36
N ASP A 124 14.87 2.39 -3.26
CA ASP A 124 13.44 2.06 -3.26
C ASP A 124 12.60 3.10 -4.03
N ARG A 125 11.66 2.56 -4.82
CA ARG A 125 10.89 3.31 -5.81
C ARG A 125 9.50 3.69 -5.34
N LEU A 126 9.24 3.62 -4.03
CA LEU A 126 7.91 3.89 -3.48
C LEU A 126 7.39 5.29 -3.84
N LEU A 127 8.28 6.25 -4.07
CA LEU A 127 7.97 7.61 -4.52
C LEU A 127 8.01 7.78 -6.06
N ASP A 128 8.57 6.81 -6.80
CA ASP A 128 8.60 6.85 -8.28
C ASP A 128 7.24 6.47 -8.89
N PHE A 129 6.26 6.07 -8.06
CA PHE A 129 4.89 5.72 -8.49
C PHE A 129 3.95 6.89 -8.64
N ASP A 130 4.36 8.09 -8.19
CA ASP A 130 3.57 9.28 -8.46
C ASP A 130 3.40 9.45 -9.98
N LEU A 131 2.31 10.09 -10.39
CA LEU A 131 1.98 10.30 -11.80
C LEU A 131 3.06 11.15 -12.50
N HIS A 132 3.75 11.99 -11.73
CA HIS A 132 4.86 12.85 -12.17
C HIS A 132 6.00 12.80 -11.13
N PRO A 133 6.78 11.70 -11.09
CA PRO A 133 7.84 11.55 -10.10
C PRO A 133 8.94 12.60 -10.27
N GLU A 134 9.12 13.13 -11.48
CA GLU A 134 10.06 14.21 -11.78
C GLU A 134 9.66 15.58 -11.20
N TRP A 135 8.48 15.70 -10.58
CA TRP A 135 8.05 16.91 -9.88
C TRP A 135 8.31 16.84 -8.37
N ILE A 136 8.51 15.65 -7.82
CA ILE A 136 8.66 15.46 -6.38
C ILE A 136 9.92 16.18 -5.87
N GLY A 137 9.76 17.01 -4.85
CA GLY A 137 10.80 17.89 -4.29
C GLY A 137 11.06 19.17 -5.09
N LYS A 138 10.37 19.41 -6.21
CA LYS A 138 10.47 20.71 -6.89
C LYS A 138 9.71 21.78 -6.11
N PRO A 139 10.25 23.01 -6.04
CA PRO A 139 9.51 24.15 -5.52
C PRO A 139 8.21 24.34 -6.30
N ARG A 140 7.07 24.47 -5.59
CA ARG A 140 5.78 24.72 -6.23
C ARG A 140 5.84 25.94 -7.13
N GLN A 141 6.63 26.97 -6.78
CA GLN A 141 6.76 28.21 -7.54
C GLN A 141 7.21 28.02 -9.00
N GLU A 142 7.84 26.90 -9.35
CA GLU A 142 8.23 26.58 -10.73
C GLU A 142 7.04 26.31 -11.65
N PHE A 143 5.87 25.95 -11.10
CA PHE A 143 4.68 25.64 -11.86
C PHE A 143 3.72 26.83 -11.91
N PRO A 144 3.17 27.22 -13.08
CA PRO A 144 2.16 28.28 -13.16
C PRO A 144 0.96 28.03 -12.24
N LEU A 145 0.49 29.06 -11.55
CA LEU A 145 -0.78 29.01 -10.83
C LEU A 145 -1.94 29.24 -11.79
N GLY A 146 -2.93 28.36 -11.70
CA GLY A 146 -4.22 28.54 -12.37
C GLY A 146 -5.24 29.28 -11.48
N PRO A 147 -6.45 29.53 -11.98
CA PRO A 147 -7.55 30.00 -11.16
C PRO A 147 -7.89 28.99 -10.05
N LYS A 148 -8.58 29.43 -8.98
CA LYS A 148 -9.09 28.51 -7.94
C LYS A 148 -9.94 27.43 -8.60
N SER A 149 -9.68 26.17 -8.24
CA SER A 149 -10.47 25.04 -8.71
C SER A 149 -11.88 25.09 -8.10
N PRO A 150 -12.94 24.73 -8.86
CA PRO A 150 -14.27 24.51 -8.29
C PRO A 150 -14.36 23.19 -7.50
N ILE A 151 -13.31 22.36 -7.52
CA ILE A 151 -13.24 21.09 -6.79
C ILE A 151 -12.94 21.36 -5.31
N SER A 152 -13.71 20.73 -4.44
CA SER A 152 -13.38 20.61 -3.02
C SER A 152 -12.81 19.22 -2.75
N ILE A 153 -11.78 19.14 -1.93
CA ILE A 153 -11.14 17.90 -1.51
C ILE A 153 -11.53 17.64 -0.06
N GLN A 154 -12.15 16.49 0.20
CA GLN A 154 -12.33 15.97 1.56
C GLN A 154 -11.24 14.95 1.86
N LEU A 155 -10.66 15.04 3.04
CA LEU A 155 -9.61 14.14 3.51
C LEU A 155 -10.20 13.10 4.45
N GLU A 156 -10.03 11.82 4.08
CA GLU A 156 -10.17 10.72 5.02
C GLU A 156 -8.92 10.62 5.87
N TRP A 157 -7.76 10.54 5.22
CA TRP A 157 -6.43 10.42 5.82
C TRP A 157 -5.46 11.46 5.23
N GLY A 158 -4.40 11.73 5.97
CA GLY A 158 -3.45 12.81 5.72
C GLY A 158 -3.56 13.89 6.79
N GLY A 159 -2.68 14.88 6.74
CA GLY A 159 -2.70 15.97 7.70
C GLY A 159 -1.49 16.89 7.60
N ASP A 160 -1.54 17.94 8.40
CA ASP A 160 -0.53 19.00 8.42
C ASP A 160 0.31 19.01 9.71
N TYR A 161 0.08 18.07 10.64
CA TYR A 161 0.76 18.08 11.94
C TYR A 161 1.52 16.79 12.21
N VAL A 162 2.81 16.92 12.51
CA VAL A 162 3.67 15.84 12.99
C VAL A 162 3.91 16.02 14.49
N SER A 163 3.50 15.05 15.30
CA SER A 163 3.64 15.15 16.76
C SER A 163 5.11 15.08 17.20
N PRO A 164 5.60 16.00 18.05
CA PRO A 164 6.93 15.89 18.64
C PRO A 164 7.14 14.62 19.47
N SER A 165 6.09 14.05 20.04
CA SER A 165 6.16 12.80 20.82
C SER A 165 6.17 11.54 19.96
N GLN A 166 5.88 11.67 18.66
CA GLN A 166 5.80 10.59 17.69
C GLN A 166 6.39 11.06 16.35
N SER A 167 7.60 11.62 16.39
CA SER A 167 8.26 12.21 15.20
C SER A 167 8.52 11.20 14.07
N ASP A 168 8.49 9.91 14.40
CA ASP A 168 8.70 8.81 13.45
C ASP A 168 7.40 8.43 12.71
N ILE A 169 6.26 9.05 13.06
CA ILE A 169 4.96 8.85 12.42
C ILE A 169 4.61 10.13 11.67
N ILE A 170 4.73 10.07 10.35
CA ILE A 170 4.48 11.21 9.45
C ILE A 170 3.14 10.95 8.73
N PRO A 171 2.21 11.92 8.66
CA PRO A 171 0.92 11.76 8.01
C PRO A 171 1.04 11.85 6.48
N CYS A 172 1.99 11.12 5.90
CA CYS A 172 2.35 11.24 4.49
C CYS A 172 1.40 10.48 3.54
N PHE A 173 0.51 9.63 4.05
CA PHE A 173 -0.50 8.97 3.21
C PHE A 173 -1.79 9.80 3.15
N PHE A 174 -2.00 10.46 2.02
CA PHE A 174 -3.19 11.26 1.75
C PHE A 174 -4.22 10.42 1.00
N LYS A 175 -5.46 10.45 1.48
CA LYS A 175 -6.58 9.73 0.88
C LYS A 175 -7.87 10.49 1.11
N GLY A 176 -8.74 10.50 0.12
CA GLY A 176 -10.05 11.11 0.27
C GLY A 176 -10.87 11.12 -1.01
N TRP A 177 -11.74 12.12 -1.10
CA TRP A 177 -12.70 12.29 -2.20
C TRP A 177 -12.60 13.68 -2.80
N ALA A 178 -12.78 13.78 -4.11
CA ALA A 178 -12.96 15.01 -4.84
C ALA A 178 -14.45 15.26 -5.05
N ILE A 179 -14.93 16.38 -4.54
CA ILE A 179 -16.31 16.84 -4.70
C ILE A 179 -16.31 17.89 -5.80
N ALA A 180 -16.89 17.53 -6.94
CA ALA A 180 -17.09 18.45 -8.05
C ALA A 180 -18.53 18.98 -8.09
N PRO A 181 -18.75 20.15 -8.72
CA PRO A 181 -20.08 20.54 -9.16
C PRO A 181 -20.68 19.48 -10.09
N GLU A 182 -22.02 19.36 -10.10
CA GLU A 182 -22.76 18.48 -11.00
C GLU A 182 -22.25 18.62 -12.45
N GLU A 183 -22.25 17.52 -13.21
CA GLU A 183 -21.77 17.40 -14.61
C GLU A 183 -20.25 17.37 -14.83
N THR A 184 -19.42 17.49 -13.78
CA THR A 184 -17.96 17.40 -13.94
C THR A 184 -17.50 15.94 -13.90
N ALA A 185 -16.87 15.47 -14.98
CA ALA A 185 -16.18 14.17 -14.96
C ALA A 185 -14.93 14.24 -14.07
N LEU A 186 -14.83 13.33 -13.09
CA LEU A 186 -13.74 13.28 -12.12
C LEU A 186 -12.56 12.46 -12.65
N SER A 187 -11.89 12.97 -13.69
CA SER A 187 -10.59 12.48 -14.15
C SER A 187 -9.52 13.53 -13.84
N LEU A 188 -9.30 13.77 -12.54
CA LEU A 188 -8.45 14.86 -12.06
C LEU A 188 -7.02 14.37 -11.88
N THR A 189 -6.05 15.21 -12.24
CA THR A 189 -4.68 15.09 -11.71
C THR A 189 -4.61 15.95 -10.44
N ILE A 190 -4.08 15.39 -9.36
CA ILE A 190 -4.01 16.02 -8.04
C ILE A 190 -2.56 16.11 -7.61
N ALA A 191 -2.09 17.29 -7.22
CA ALA A 191 -0.78 17.48 -6.61
C ALA A 191 -0.94 17.92 -5.15
N VAL A 192 -0.13 17.34 -4.27
CA VAL A 192 -0.02 17.71 -2.87
C VAL A 192 1.31 18.44 -2.68
N GLU A 193 1.23 19.67 -2.18
CA GLU A 193 2.38 20.47 -1.75
C GLU A 193 2.53 20.37 -0.24
N VAL A 194 3.77 20.25 0.21
CA VAL A 194 4.14 20.32 1.63
C VAL A 194 5.30 21.30 1.75
N ASN A 195 5.14 22.34 2.57
CA ASN A 195 6.15 23.35 2.87
C ASN A 195 6.78 24.03 1.64
N GLY A 196 6.00 24.28 0.59
CA GLY A 196 6.49 24.94 -0.63
C GLY A 196 7.00 24.00 -1.72
N GLU A 197 7.08 22.70 -1.47
CA GLU A 197 7.57 21.70 -2.43
C GLU A 197 6.49 20.69 -2.79
N ILE A 198 6.51 20.18 -4.03
CA ILE A 198 5.60 19.12 -4.44
C ILE A 198 6.02 17.83 -3.75
N ALA A 199 5.11 17.28 -2.95
CA ALA A 199 5.37 16.10 -2.13
C ALA A 199 4.72 14.83 -2.69
N GLY A 200 3.65 14.95 -3.48
CA GLY A 200 3.02 13.81 -4.15
C GLY A 200 2.17 14.25 -5.34
N VAL A 201 2.03 13.41 -6.35
CA VAL A 201 1.21 13.68 -7.54
C VAL A 201 0.45 12.42 -7.95
N THR A 202 -0.87 12.51 -7.97
CA THR A 202 -1.75 11.36 -8.24
C THR A 202 -2.91 11.77 -9.13
N ARG A 203 -3.90 10.90 -9.24
CA ARG A 203 -5.16 11.16 -9.91
C ARG A 203 -6.32 10.54 -9.14
N THR A 204 -7.53 10.97 -9.47
CA THR A 204 -8.73 10.21 -9.10
C THR A 204 -8.72 8.82 -9.73
N PHE A 205 -9.42 7.87 -9.10
CA PHE A 205 -9.43 6.49 -9.55
C PHE A 205 -10.14 6.34 -10.89
N ASN A 206 -9.67 5.40 -11.71
CA ASN A 206 -10.30 5.06 -12.98
C ASN A 206 -11.51 4.12 -12.83
N ASP A 207 -11.78 3.64 -11.61
CA ASP A 207 -12.93 2.80 -11.32
C ASP A 207 -14.21 3.67 -11.29
N PRO A 208 -15.19 3.44 -12.17
CA PRO A 208 -16.41 4.24 -12.20
C PRO A 208 -17.19 4.25 -10.89
N GLU A 209 -17.10 3.18 -10.08
CA GLU A 209 -17.79 3.10 -8.77
C GLU A 209 -17.08 3.92 -7.67
N ALA A 210 -15.85 4.37 -7.94
CA ALA A 210 -15.00 5.11 -7.00
C ALA A 210 -14.27 6.28 -7.68
N ALA A 211 -14.83 6.83 -8.76
CA ALA A 211 -14.18 7.83 -9.62
C ALA A 211 -13.92 9.17 -8.92
N ASP A 212 -14.56 9.40 -7.78
CA ASP A 212 -14.32 10.55 -6.91
C ASP A 212 -13.16 10.35 -5.93
N ARG A 213 -12.70 9.12 -5.74
CA ARG A 213 -11.67 8.78 -4.76
C ARG A 213 -10.28 8.99 -5.33
N TRP A 214 -9.35 9.31 -4.44
CA TRP A 214 -7.94 9.45 -4.76
C TRP A 214 -7.08 9.10 -3.55
N CYS A 215 -5.81 8.76 -3.80
CA CYS A 215 -4.80 8.66 -2.75
C CYS A 215 -3.39 8.85 -3.31
N THR A 216 -2.45 9.26 -2.46
CA THR A 216 -1.02 9.32 -2.75
C THR A 216 -0.21 9.12 -1.48
N MET A 217 0.97 8.52 -1.62
CA MET A 217 2.00 8.56 -0.59
C MET A 217 2.90 9.76 -0.91
N THR A 218 2.84 10.78 -0.07
CA THR A 218 3.72 11.94 -0.20
C THR A 218 5.11 11.63 0.35
N ASP A 219 6.13 12.30 -0.16
CA ASP A 219 7.50 12.17 0.32
C ASP A 219 7.63 12.71 1.75
N GLU A 220 7.85 11.81 2.71
CA GLU A 220 7.85 12.12 4.13
C GLU A 220 8.99 13.08 4.53
N ARG A 221 10.04 13.18 3.72
CA ARG A 221 11.20 14.07 3.96
C ARG A 221 10.85 15.54 3.84
N ARG A 222 9.66 15.87 3.32
CA ARG A 222 9.18 17.25 3.14
C ARG A 222 8.46 17.76 4.39
N PHE A 223 8.17 16.87 5.33
CA PHE A 223 7.54 17.22 6.60
C PHE A 223 8.59 17.55 7.66
N HIS A 224 8.21 18.41 8.59
CA HIS A 224 8.94 18.65 9.82
C HIS A 224 8.00 18.49 11.02
N VAL A 225 8.61 18.31 12.20
CA VAL A 225 7.89 18.26 13.47
C VAL A 225 7.08 19.54 13.68
N GLY A 226 5.84 19.40 14.14
CA GLY A 226 4.88 20.49 14.30
C GLY A 226 3.96 20.66 13.10
N HIS A 227 3.44 21.88 12.91
CA HIS A 227 2.56 22.21 11.79
C HIS A 227 3.36 22.45 10.51
N ASN A 228 2.90 21.89 9.41
CA ASN A 228 3.42 21.99 8.06
C ASN A 228 2.42 22.78 7.21
N ASP A 229 2.89 23.48 6.19
CA ASP A 229 1.97 24.10 5.22
C ASP A 229 1.62 23.09 4.13
N VAL A 230 0.36 22.67 4.07
CA VAL A 230 -0.10 21.66 3.12
C VAL A 230 -1.18 22.25 2.21
N HIS A 231 -0.95 22.18 0.90
CA HIS A 231 -1.89 22.63 -0.13
C HIS A 231 -2.17 21.52 -1.12
N ILE A 232 -3.41 21.45 -1.61
CA ILE A 232 -3.80 20.46 -2.64
C ILE A 232 -4.28 21.21 -3.87
N TYR A 233 -3.81 20.78 -5.03
CA TYR A 233 -4.09 21.39 -6.32
C TYR A 233 -4.72 20.39 -7.27
N GLU A 234 -5.69 20.87 -8.06
CA GLU A 234 -6.03 20.24 -9.33
C GLU A 234 -5.01 20.70 -10.37
N VAL A 235 -4.35 19.75 -11.03
CA VAL A 235 -3.41 20.05 -12.10
C VAL A 235 -4.13 19.97 -13.44
N ARG A 236 -4.11 21.06 -14.20
CA ARG A 236 -4.72 21.15 -15.54
C ARG A 236 -3.66 21.41 -16.59
N GLU A 237 -3.73 20.70 -17.69
CA GLU A 237 -2.90 21.02 -18.85
C GLU A 237 -3.62 22.05 -19.73
N VAL A 238 -3.00 23.23 -19.92
CA VAL A 238 -3.50 24.32 -20.75
C VAL A 238 -2.37 24.78 -21.66
N ASP A 239 -2.57 24.72 -22.98
CA ASP A 239 -1.59 25.09 -24.00
C ASP A 239 -0.22 24.39 -23.82
N GLY A 240 -0.24 23.10 -23.43
CA GLY A 240 0.96 22.30 -23.19
C GLY A 240 1.73 22.66 -21.92
N LYS A 241 1.13 23.41 -21.00
CA LYS A 241 1.69 23.73 -19.68
C LYS A 241 0.75 23.27 -18.58
N TYR A 242 1.33 22.70 -17.53
CA TYR A 242 0.59 22.34 -16.33
C TYR A 242 0.35 23.57 -15.45
N GLN A 243 -0.91 23.82 -15.10
CA GLN A 243 -1.35 24.84 -14.17
C GLN A 243 -1.83 24.19 -12.89
N PHE A 244 -1.39 24.72 -11.76
CA PHE A 244 -1.77 24.25 -10.44
C PHE A 244 -2.93 25.12 -9.94
N CYS A 245 -4.14 24.58 -10.00
CA CYS A 245 -5.37 25.24 -9.59
C CYS A 245 -5.68 24.89 -8.13
N PRO A 246 -5.62 25.85 -7.18
CA PRO A 246 -5.83 25.55 -5.76
C PRO A 246 -7.22 24.96 -5.47
N CYS A 247 -7.28 23.84 -4.75
CA CYS A 247 -8.52 23.23 -4.29
C CYS A 247 -8.92 23.76 -2.90
N ASP A 248 -10.20 23.63 -2.57
CA ASP A 248 -10.70 23.89 -1.20
C ASP A 248 -10.57 22.63 -0.34
N VAL A 249 -9.84 22.71 0.79
CA VAL A 249 -9.60 21.58 1.71
C VAL A 249 -10.02 21.97 3.13
N PRO A 250 -11.28 21.74 3.54
CA PRO A 250 -11.83 22.22 4.82
C PRO A 250 -11.04 21.77 6.06
N GLU A 251 -10.54 20.53 6.03
CA GLU A 251 -9.83 19.88 7.15
C GLU A 251 -8.48 20.58 7.44
N LEU A 252 -7.83 21.12 6.42
CA LEU A 252 -6.57 21.85 6.54
C LEU A 252 -6.77 23.35 6.85
N ALA A 253 -7.96 23.89 6.62
CA ALA A 253 -8.27 25.29 6.91
C ALA A 253 -8.42 25.59 8.42
N GLY A 254 -8.78 24.57 9.21
CA GLY A 254 -9.07 24.70 10.65
C GLY A 254 -7.84 24.68 11.57
N SER A 255 -6.72 24.11 11.14
CA SER A 255 -5.50 23.97 11.95
C SER A 255 -4.83 25.32 12.24
N ARG A 256 -4.92 26.26 11.29
CA ARG A 256 -4.38 27.63 11.41
C ARG A 256 -5.08 28.49 12.48
N ARG A 257 -6.25 28.11 12.98
CA ARG A 257 -7.03 28.90 13.96
C ARG A 257 -6.84 28.48 15.43
N ARG A 258 -6.07 27.43 15.72
CA ARG A 258 -5.85 26.94 17.10
C ARG A 258 -4.49 27.32 17.70
N SER A 259 -3.85 28.39 17.23
CA SER A 259 -2.71 29.00 17.93
C SER A 259 -3.16 30.18 18.80
N SER A 260 -3.23 29.91 20.11
CA SER A 260 -3.40 30.84 21.27
C SER A 260 -4.83 31.29 21.62
N PRO A 261 -5.20 31.16 22.92
CA PRO A 261 -4.83 32.22 23.86
C PRO A 261 -4.01 31.74 25.07
N GLN A 262 -2.91 32.44 25.35
CA GLN A 262 -2.42 32.65 26.72
C GLN A 262 -3.41 33.54 27.48
N SER A 263 -3.90 33.07 28.63
CA SER A 263 -4.16 33.81 29.88
C SER A 263 -4.86 32.85 30.83
N ASP A 264 -4.17 32.34 31.86
CA ASP A 264 -4.22 32.89 33.22
C ASP A 264 -5.64 32.87 33.82
N THR A 265 -5.90 31.95 34.75
CA THR A 265 -6.50 32.25 36.07
C THR A 265 -6.71 30.99 36.93
N ARG A 266 -5.97 30.95 38.04
CA ARG A 266 -6.36 30.55 39.41
C ARG A 266 -6.95 29.15 39.67
N GLU A 267 -6.18 28.36 40.40
CA GLU A 267 -6.69 27.33 41.32
C GLU A 267 -7.58 27.95 42.40
N PRO A 268 -8.55 27.19 42.91
CA PRO A 268 -8.94 27.28 44.31
C PRO A 268 -8.75 25.93 45.04
N ASP A 269 -8.33 26.11 46.29
CA ASP A 269 -8.17 25.18 47.44
C ASP A 269 -9.00 23.87 47.46
#